data_AF-X1HTM7-F1
#
_entry.id   AF-X1HTM7-F1
#
_cell.length_a   1.000
_cell.length_b   1.000
_cell.length_c   1.000
_cell.angle_alpha   90.00
_cell.angle_beta   90.00
_cell.angle_gamma   90.00
#
_symmetry.space_group_name_H-M   'P 1'
#
loop_
_entity.id
_entity.type
_entity.pdbx_description
1 polymer ?
#
loop_
_entity_poly.entity_id
_entity_poly.type
_entity_poly.pdbx_seq_one_letter_code
_entity_poly.pdbx_strand_id
1 'polypeptide(L)'
;KIEQGEQIADFSKIEINRNFLIKAFHKICEIRKSFNSEKEEEIKKIEEAIDNGKIDFTKIQKNLALHKLSYFNTLSKKISVSKELLHSISLTVYGPIFELCVEMRKDLIKDYVWKKGSCPFCGTNTAMAKFEKEVGRRVLWCPLCGAEWVYKRLECPFFICPIVLSDIPLLYYSPFLCINIHPFSTDKSY
;
A
#
# COMPACT_ATOMS: atom_id res chain seq x y z
N LYS A 1 -2.71 3.20 -22.25
CA LYS A 1 -2.24 2.81 -20.89
C LYS A 1 -3.23 1.88 -20.17
N ILE A 2 -4.37 2.37 -19.67
CA ILE A 2 -5.31 1.55 -18.86
C ILE A 2 -5.85 0.33 -19.61
N GLU A 3 -6.36 0.53 -20.84
CA GLU A 3 -6.86 -0.57 -21.69
C GLU A 3 -5.76 -1.56 -22.10
N GLN A 4 -4.51 -1.11 -22.11
CA GLN A 4 -3.32 -1.93 -22.37
C GLN A 4 -2.78 -2.61 -21.10
N GLY A 5 -3.42 -2.40 -19.94
CA GLY A 5 -2.98 -2.97 -18.66
C GLY A 5 -1.75 -2.29 -18.06
N GLU A 6 -1.43 -1.07 -18.50
CA GLU A 6 -0.32 -0.27 -17.98
C GLU A 6 -0.78 0.72 -16.91
N GLN A 7 0.05 0.91 -15.88
CA GLN A 7 -0.22 1.84 -14.80
C GLN A 7 -0.13 3.31 -15.25
N ILE A 8 -0.94 4.17 -14.64
CA ILE A 8 -1.10 5.56 -15.08
C ILE A 8 -0.02 6.47 -14.51
N ALA A 9 0.27 6.34 -13.21
CA ALA A 9 1.11 7.25 -12.47
C ALA A 9 2.54 6.72 -12.33
N ASP A 10 3.50 7.61 -12.56
CA ASP A 10 4.90 7.38 -12.22
C ASP A 10 5.26 8.25 -11.02
N PHE A 11 4.95 7.75 -9.83
CA PHE A 11 5.24 8.45 -8.58
C PHE A 11 6.73 8.70 -8.35
N SER A 12 7.62 8.01 -9.08
CA SER A 12 9.06 8.24 -8.98
C SER A 12 9.52 9.55 -9.64
N LYS A 13 8.65 10.18 -10.44
CA LYS A 13 8.96 11.40 -11.23
C LYS A 13 8.23 12.66 -10.76
N ILE A 14 7.43 12.59 -9.70
CA ILE A 14 6.74 13.77 -9.17
C ILE A 14 7.80 14.74 -8.62
N GLU A 15 7.73 15.99 -9.04
CA GLU A 15 8.54 17.06 -8.46
C GLU A 15 7.86 17.56 -7.18
N ILE A 16 8.55 17.44 -6.06
CA ILE A 16 8.06 17.87 -4.76
C ILE A 16 9.07 18.84 -4.18
N ASN A 17 8.59 19.98 -3.68
CA ASN A 17 9.43 20.99 -3.06
C ASN A 17 10.22 20.38 -1.87
N ARG A 18 11.56 20.51 -1.92
CA ARG A 18 12.44 19.94 -0.89
C ARG A 18 12.18 20.52 0.50
N ASN A 19 11.93 21.83 0.61
CA ASN A 19 11.68 22.48 1.89
C ASN A 19 10.36 22.00 2.51
N PHE A 20 9.34 21.75 1.68
CA PHE A 20 8.10 21.11 2.12
C PHE A 20 8.37 19.71 2.68
N LEU A 21 9.15 18.88 1.98
CA LEU A 21 9.48 17.53 2.45
C LEU A 21 10.22 17.55 3.79
N ILE A 22 11.23 18.42 3.95
CA ILE A 22 11.94 18.58 5.22
C ILE A 22 10.95 18.88 6.34
N LYS A 23 10.11 19.93 6.17
CA LYS A 23 9.10 20.32 7.16
C LYS A 23 8.12 19.18 7.48
N ALA A 24 7.65 18.46 6.46
CA ALA A 24 6.71 17.35 6.64
C ALA A 24 7.35 16.21 7.44
N PHE A 25 8.59 15.82 7.11
CA PHE A 25 9.29 14.78 7.85
C PHE A 25 9.52 15.17 9.32
N HIS A 26 9.99 16.39 9.61
CA HIS A 26 10.13 16.85 10.99
C HIS A 26 8.78 16.86 11.72
N LYS A 27 7.71 17.30 11.05
CA LYS A 27 6.38 17.32 11.69
C LYS A 27 5.90 15.92 12.06
N ILE A 28 6.11 14.93 11.18
CA ILE A 28 5.79 13.53 11.51
C ILE A 28 6.68 13.00 12.64
N CYS A 29 7.95 13.36 12.68
CA CYS A 29 8.85 12.99 13.78
C CYS A 29 8.40 13.59 15.12
N GLU A 30 8.06 14.88 15.15
CA GLU A 30 7.50 15.59 16.31
C GLU A 30 6.24 14.90 16.84
N ILE A 31 5.26 14.64 15.97
CA ILE A 31 4.02 13.96 16.31
C ILE A 31 4.31 12.55 16.85
N ARG A 32 5.21 11.78 16.23
CA ARG A 32 5.49 10.42 16.70
C ARG A 32 6.17 10.39 18.06
N LYS A 33 7.04 11.36 18.36
CA LYS A 33 7.66 11.50 19.69
C LYS A 33 6.62 11.77 20.78
N SER A 34 5.57 12.56 20.49
CA SER A 34 4.55 12.89 21.50
C SER A 34 3.70 11.69 21.94
N PHE A 35 3.67 10.60 21.18
CA PHE A 35 2.89 9.39 21.49
C PHE A 35 3.73 8.16 21.84
N ASN A 36 5.05 8.18 21.61
CA ASN A 36 5.89 6.98 21.74
C ASN A 36 7.28 7.31 22.29
N SER A 37 7.42 7.27 23.61
CA SER A 37 8.69 7.51 24.31
C SER A 37 9.77 6.47 24.02
N GLU A 38 9.39 5.21 23.74
CA GLU A 38 10.35 4.13 23.48
C GLU A 38 11.18 4.35 22.20
N LYS A 39 10.59 5.01 21.19
CA LYS A 39 11.25 5.24 19.90
C LYS A 39 11.86 6.64 19.75
N GLU A 40 11.81 7.47 20.79
CA GLU A 40 12.24 8.86 20.72
C GLU A 40 13.69 8.99 20.23
N GLU A 41 14.59 8.15 20.72
CA GLU A 41 16.01 8.16 20.34
C GLU A 41 16.23 7.78 18.87
N GLU A 42 15.50 6.78 18.35
CA GLU A 42 15.56 6.47 16.91
C GLU A 42 14.97 7.60 16.05
N ILE A 43 13.91 8.26 16.53
CA ILE A 43 13.30 9.38 15.80
C ILE A 43 14.27 10.57 15.74
N LYS A 44 14.98 10.88 16.83
CA LYS A 44 16.03 11.91 16.84
C LYS A 44 17.12 11.63 15.81
N LYS A 45 17.57 10.38 15.68
CA LYS A 45 18.54 9.98 14.63
C LYS A 45 18.02 10.21 13.22
N ILE A 46 16.71 10.05 12.98
CA ILE A 46 16.09 10.36 11.69
C ILE A 46 16.09 11.87 11.45
N GLU A 47 15.73 12.68 12.45
CA GLU A 47 15.79 14.15 12.35
C GLU A 47 17.22 14.64 12.06
N GLU A 48 18.22 14.17 12.81
CA GLU A 48 19.62 14.49 12.57
C GLU A 48 20.11 14.05 11.18
N ALA A 49 19.60 12.92 10.66
CA ALA A 49 19.93 12.47 9.31
C ALA A 49 19.30 13.36 8.23
N ILE A 50 18.13 13.95 8.50
CA ILE A 50 17.51 14.95 7.63
C ILE A 50 18.34 16.22 7.62
N ASP A 51 18.65 16.76 8.80
CA ASP A 51 19.38 18.03 8.98
C ASP A 51 20.78 17.98 8.39
N ASN A 52 21.49 16.86 8.59
CA ASN A 52 22.84 16.65 8.04
C ASN A 52 22.84 16.22 6.57
N GLY A 53 21.69 16.22 5.88
CA GLY A 53 21.60 15.87 4.47
C GLY A 53 21.93 14.41 4.14
N LYS A 54 21.91 13.51 5.12
CA LYS A 54 22.16 12.07 4.92
C LYS A 54 20.96 11.38 4.24
N ILE A 55 19.78 12.00 4.28
CA ILE A 55 18.58 11.54 3.60
C ILE A 55 18.44 12.20 2.21
N ASP A 56 18.39 11.35 1.20
CA ASP A 56 18.06 11.71 -0.17
C ASP A 56 16.56 11.46 -0.41
N PHE A 57 15.79 12.54 -0.41
CA PHE A 57 14.34 12.49 -0.57
C PHE A 57 13.89 11.92 -1.92
N THR A 58 14.60 12.25 -3.00
CA THR A 58 14.31 11.72 -4.34
C THR A 58 14.49 10.20 -4.37
N LYS A 59 15.52 9.69 -3.69
CA LYS A 59 15.69 8.24 -3.53
C LYS A 59 14.62 7.61 -2.63
N ILE A 60 14.19 8.27 -1.55
CA ILE A 60 13.05 7.77 -0.75
C ILE A 60 11.81 7.63 -1.64
N GLN A 61 11.43 8.71 -2.33
CA GLN A 61 10.26 8.74 -3.20
C GLN A 61 10.31 7.62 -4.25
N LYS A 62 11.41 7.52 -4.98
CA LYS A 62 11.60 6.49 -6.02
C LYS A 62 11.48 5.09 -5.47
N ASN A 63 12.07 4.80 -4.31
CA ASN A 63 12.04 3.46 -3.74
C ASN A 63 10.70 3.12 -3.06
N LEU A 64 9.95 4.10 -2.53
CA LEU A 64 8.56 3.89 -2.12
C LEU A 64 7.68 3.57 -3.34
N ALA A 65 7.76 4.39 -4.38
CA ALA A 65 6.97 4.23 -5.60
C ALA A 65 7.16 2.86 -6.27
N LEU A 66 8.37 2.30 -6.16
CA LEU A 66 8.75 1.02 -6.76
C LEU A 66 8.71 -0.16 -5.77
N HIS A 67 8.25 0.03 -4.52
CA HIS A 67 8.23 -1.00 -3.46
C HIS A 67 9.59 -1.65 -3.18
N LYS A 68 10.68 -0.88 -3.32
CA LYS A 68 12.05 -1.37 -3.12
C LYS A 68 12.48 -1.26 -1.66
N LEU A 69 12.05 -2.23 -0.85
CA LEU A 69 12.39 -2.30 0.58
C LEU A 69 13.90 -2.47 0.85
N SER A 70 14.69 -2.95 -0.11
CA SER A 70 16.14 -3.08 0.02
C SER A 70 16.84 -1.74 0.25
N TYR A 71 16.36 -0.65 -0.36
CA TYR A 71 16.89 0.68 -0.10
C TYR A 71 16.71 1.09 1.37
N PHE A 72 15.53 0.84 1.93
CA PHE A 72 15.22 1.13 3.33
C PHE A 72 16.08 0.28 4.28
N ASN A 73 16.34 -0.99 3.96
CA ASN A 73 17.28 -1.82 4.71
C ASN A 73 18.68 -1.21 4.76
N THR A 74 19.20 -0.75 3.62
CA THR A 74 20.54 -0.16 3.55
C THR A 74 20.62 1.18 4.26
N LEU A 75 19.63 2.05 4.03
CA LEU A 75 19.59 3.38 4.65
C LEU A 75 19.41 3.29 6.16
N SER A 76 18.53 2.42 6.64
CA SER A 76 18.26 2.26 8.08
C SER A 76 19.51 1.79 8.84
N LYS A 77 20.30 0.88 8.25
CA LYS A 77 21.61 0.47 8.79
C LYS A 77 22.59 1.64 8.83
N LYS A 78 22.64 2.45 7.76
CA LYS A 78 23.56 3.61 7.64
C LYS A 78 23.30 4.68 8.70
N ILE A 79 22.03 4.91 9.07
CA ILE A 79 21.65 5.91 10.08
C ILE A 79 21.32 5.29 11.44
N SER A 80 21.56 3.98 11.60
CA SER A 80 21.37 3.22 12.85
C SER A 80 19.97 3.33 13.45
N VAL A 81 18.94 3.13 12.62
CA VAL A 81 17.53 3.06 13.02
C VAL A 81 16.85 1.81 12.46
N SER A 82 15.67 1.47 12.97
CA SER A 82 14.86 0.39 12.44
C SER A 82 14.32 0.70 11.04
N LYS A 83 14.31 -0.31 10.16
CA LYS A 83 13.78 -0.20 8.79
C LYS A 83 12.30 0.16 8.81
N GLU A 84 11.54 -0.45 9.71
CA GLU A 84 10.10 -0.32 9.84
C GLU A 84 9.72 1.11 10.26
N LEU A 85 10.47 1.71 11.18
CA LEU A 85 10.26 3.10 11.57
C LEU A 85 10.55 4.05 10.40
N LEU A 86 11.72 3.90 9.77
CA LEU A 86 12.11 4.76 8.64
C LEU A 86 11.13 4.64 7.46
N HIS A 87 10.76 3.41 7.09
CA HIS A 87 9.81 3.15 6.01
C HIS A 87 8.42 3.71 6.36
N SER A 88 7.94 3.48 7.59
CA SER A 88 6.61 3.96 7.98
C SER A 88 6.54 5.49 8.05
N ILE A 89 7.57 6.19 8.57
CA ILE A 89 7.61 7.67 8.53
C ILE A 89 7.59 8.14 7.08
N SER A 90 8.41 7.53 6.22
CA SER A 90 8.47 7.88 4.80
C SER A 90 7.09 7.69 4.15
N LEU A 91 6.43 6.55 4.38
CA LEU A 91 5.10 6.30 3.84
C LEU A 91 4.05 7.28 4.40
N THR A 92 4.12 7.65 5.68
CA THR A 92 3.22 8.67 6.26
C THR A 92 3.37 10.03 5.58
N VAL A 93 4.58 10.41 5.17
CA VAL A 93 4.81 11.67 4.45
C VAL A 93 4.36 11.60 2.99
N TYR A 94 4.75 10.55 2.27
CA TYR A 94 4.51 10.45 0.82
C TYR A 94 3.11 9.92 0.46
N GLY A 95 2.48 9.12 1.32
CA GLY A 95 1.15 8.54 1.08
C GLY A 95 0.10 9.58 0.70
N PRO A 96 -0.11 10.65 1.51
CA PRO A 96 -1.05 11.72 1.17
C PRO A 96 -0.71 12.43 -0.15
N ILE A 97 0.57 12.57 -0.49
CA ILE A 97 1.00 13.19 -1.75
C ILE A 97 0.60 12.30 -2.94
N PHE A 98 0.78 10.98 -2.82
CA PHE A 98 0.36 10.02 -3.83
C PHE A 98 -1.16 9.95 -3.96
N GLU A 99 -1.88 10.06 -2.85
CA GLU A 99 -3.34 10.13 -2.81
C GLU A 99 -3.87 11.37 -3.54
N LEU A 100 -3.30 12.56 -3.29
CA LEU A 100 -3.63 13.77 -4.05
C LEU A 100 -3.40 13.59 -5.55
N CYS A 101 -2.31 12.92 -5.93
CA CYS A 101 -2.02 12.60 -7.33
C CYS A 101 -3.04 11.62 -7.95
N VAL A 102 -3.65 10.76 -7.16
CA VAL A 102 -4.73 9.86 -7.59
C VAL A 102 -6.03 10.64 -7.74
N GLU A 103 -6.37 11.47 -6.75
CA GLU A 103 -7.63 12.23 -6.71
C GLU A 103 -7.78 13.11 -7.97
N MET A 104 -6.71 13.77 -8.40
CA MET A 104 -6.68 14.57 -9.63
C MET A 104 -6.95 13.78 -10.92
N ARG A 105 -6.95 12.45 -10.87
CA ARG A 105 -7.04 11.54 -12.01
C ARG A 105 -8.02 10.39 -11.80
N LYS A 106 -8.85 10.45 -10.76
CA LYS A 106 -9.77 9.35 -10.39
C LYS A 106 -10.73 9.00 -11.53
N ASP A 107 -11.17 10.00 -12.28
CA ASP A 107 -12.13 9.84 -13.39
C ASP A 107 -11.56 9.08 -14.60
N LEU A 108 -10.23 8.86 -14.62
CA LEU A 108 -9.60 8.02 -15.64
C LEU A 108 -9.93 6.53 -15.44
N ILE A 109 -10.26 6.11 -14.22
CA ILE A 109 -10.62 4.74 -13.90
C ILE A 109 -12.14 4.59 -13.97
N LYS A 110 -12.61 4.01 -15.07
CA LYS A 110 -13.98 3.54 -15.19
C LYS A 110 -14.09 2.13 -14.62
N ASP A 111 -15.23 1.84 -14.00
CA ASP A 111 -15.55 0.53 -13.45
C ASP A 111 -15.31 -0.60 -14.46
N TYR A 112 -14.75 -1.72 -13.98
CA TYR A 112 -14.51 -2.96 -14.74
C TYR A 112 -13.60 -2.87 -15.97
N VAL A 113 -13.10 -1.69 -16.34
CA VAL A 113 -12.08 -1.54 -17.39
C VAL A 113 -10.76 -2.16 -16.93
N TRP A 114 -10.40 -1.92 -15.67
CA TRP A 114 -9.19 -2.50 -15.08
C TRP A 114 -9.49 -3.86 -14.47
N LYS A 115 -8.85 -4.90 -15.03
CA LYS A 115 -9.10 -6.31 -14.67
C LYS A 115 -8.01 -6.92 -13.78
N LYS A 116 -7.03 -6.16 -13.33
CA LYS A 116 -5.93 -6.66 -12.48
C LYS A 116 -6.22 -6.40 -11.00
N GLY A 117 -5.73 -7.29 -10.14
CA GLY A 117 -5.76 -7.09 -8.68
C GLY A 117 -4.67 -6.14 -8.16
N SER A 118 -3.77 -5.67 -9.04
CA SER A 118 -2.83 -4.58 -8.77
C SER A 118 -3.46 -3.22 -9.02
N CYS A 119 -3.02 -2.19 -8.31
CA CYS A 119 -3.51 -0.81 -8.47
C CYS A 119 -3.29 -0.28 -9.90
N PRO A 120 -4.30 0.33 -10.53
CA PRO A 120 -4.17 0.89 -11.88
C PRO A 120 -3.31 2.17 -11.93
N PHE A 121 -3.08 2.82 -10.79
CA PHE A 121 -2.25 4.03 -10.75
C PHE A 121 -0.77 3.70 -10.57
N CYS A 122 -0.42 2.84 -9.62
CA CYS A 122 0.98 2.62 -9.25
C CYS A 122 1.46 1.17 -9.33
N GLY A 123 0.59 0.24 -9.73
CA GLY A 123 0.94 -1.18 -9.86
C GLY A 123 1.09 -1.93 -8.53
N THR A 124 0.98 -1.26 -7.38
CA THR A 124 1.01 -1.91 -6.06
C THR A 124 -0.07 -2.98 -5.95
N ASN A 125 0.26 -4.16 -5.44
CA ASN A 125 -0.76 -5.17 -5.12
C ASN A 125 -1.77 -4.64 -4.09
N THR A 126 -3.04 -4.99 -4.26
CA THR A 126 -4.04 -4.67 -3.24
C THR A 126 -3.68 -5.31 -1.90
N ALA A 127 -4.03 -4.65 -0.80
CA ALA A 127 -3.95 -5.22 0.55
C ALA A 127 -5.33 -5.46 1.16
N MET A 128 -6.34 -4.70 0.72
CA MET A 128 -7.68 -4.69 1.31
C MET A 128 -8.76 -4.56 0.22
N ALA A 129 -9.96 -5.02 0.53
CA ALA A 129 -11.14 -4.83 -0.31
C ALA A 129 -12.34 -4.44 0.56
N LYS A 130 -13.16 -3.51 0.07
CA LYS A 130 -14.49 -3.19 0.62
C LYS A 130 -15.58 -3.80 -0.26
N PHE A 131 -16.69 -4.17 0.38
CA PHE A 131 -17.88 -4.65 -0.30
C PHE A 131 -18.99 -3.62 -0.18
N GLU A 132 -19.42 -3.08 -1.31
CA GLU A 132 -20.55 -2.16 -1.39
C GLU A 132 -21.82 -2.99 -1.52
N LYS A 133 -22.48 -3.27 -0.39
CA LYS A 133 -23.64 -4.18 -0.31
C LYS A 133 -24.78 -3.77 -1.23
N GLU A 134 -25.04 -2.47 -1.36
CA GLU A 134 -26.16 -1.92 -2.13
C GLU A 134 -26.06 -2.23 -3.63
N VAL A 135 -24.84 -2.18 -4.18
CA VAL A 135 -24.58 -2.37 -5.62
C VAL A 135 -23.92 -3.74 -5.89
N GLY A 136 -23.59 -4.49 -4.84
CA GLY A 136 -22.91 -5.79 -4.92
C GLY A 136 -21.45 -5.72 -5.41
N ARG A 137 -20.83 -4.54 -5.43
CA ARG A 137 -19.48 -4.32 -5.95
C ARG A 137 -18.40 -4.69 -4.93
N ARG A 138 -17.31 -5.28 -5.41
CA ARG A 138 -16.06 -5.41 -4.66
C ARG A 138 -15.11 -4.33 -5.13
N VAL A 139 -14.65 -3.49 -4.21
CA VAL A 139 -13.72 -2.40 -4.49
C VAL A 139 -12.41 -2.69 -3.77
N LEU A 140 -11.31 -2.76 -4.50
CA LEU A 140 -9.97 -2.92 -3.95
C LEU A 140 -9.41 -1.57 -3.52
N TRP A 141 -8.51 -1.57 -2.53
CA TRP A 141 -7.86 -0.38 -2.01
C TRP A 141 -6.34 -0.52 -2.03
N CYS A 142 -5.66 0.52 -2.51
CA CYS A 142 -4.21 0.55 -2.62
C CYS A 142 -3.55 1.06 -1.33
N PRO A 143 -2.65 0.27 -0.68
CA PRO A 143 -1.97 0.71 0.54
C PRO A 143 -0.91 1.80 0.33
N LEU A 144 -0.50 2.06 -0.92
CA LEU A 144 0.51 3.08 -1.22
C LEU A 144 -0.11 4.45 -1.52
N CYS A 145 -1.16 4.49 -2.32
CA CYS A 145 -1.69 5.73 -2.89
C CYS A 145 -3.18 5.95 -2.64
N GLY A 146 -3.82 5.10 -1.83
CA GLY A 146 -5.22 5.25 -1.47
C GLY A 146 -6.22 4.96 -2.59
N ALA A 147 -5.77 4.75 -3.83
CA ALA A 147 -6.65 4.50 -4.97
C ALA A 147 -7.60 3.32 -4.72
N GLU A 148 -8.85 3.54 -5.10
CA GLU A 148 -9.89 2.54 -5.10
C GLU A 148 -10.27 2.16 -6.53
N TRP A 149 -10.54 0.88 -6.77
CA TRP A 149 -11.02 0.43 -8.07
C TRP A 149 -11.89 -0.82 -7.94
N VAL A 150 -12.89 -0.92 -8.81
CA VAL A 150 -13.78 -2.08 -8.86
C VAL A 150 -13.01 -3.28 -9.40
N TYR A 151 -13.17 -4.43 -8.75
CA TYR A 151 -12.60 -5.72 -9.16
C TYR A 151 -13.68 -6.80 -9.12
N LYS A 152 -13.48 -7.86 -9.91
CA LYS A 152 -14.44 -8.96 -10.00
C LYS A 152 -14.61 -9.65 -8.64
N ARG A 153 -15.87 -9.96 -8.29
CA ARG A 153 -16.22 -10.53 -6.99
C ARG A 153 -15.70 -11.95 -6.80
N LEU A 154 -15.78 -12.79 -7.84
CA LEU A 154 -15.49 -14.23 -7.80
C LEU A 154 -14.06 -14.58 -8.24
N GLU A 155 -13.16 -13.60 -8.32
CA GLU A 155 -11.76 -13.82 -8.67
C GLU A 155 -10.84 -13.44 -7.49
N CYS A 156 -9.76 -14.21 -7.31
CA CYS A 156 -8.70 -13.83 -6.39
C CYS A 156 -7.91 -12.65 -6.98
N PRO A 157 -7.69 -11.54 -6.24
CA PRO A 157 -6.90 -10.42 -6.73
C PRO A 157 -5.37 -10.65 -6.61
N PHE A 158 -4.94 -11.65 -5.84
CA PHE A 158 -3.53 -12.01 -5.73
C PHE A 158 -3.22 -13.08 -6.79
N PHE A 159 -2.35 -12.74 -7.74
CA PHE A 159 -1.89 -13.65 -8.79
C PHE A 159 -0.86 -14.68 -8.28
N ILE A 160 -1.08 -15.22 -7.08
CA ILE A 160 -0.43 -16.43 -6.57
C ILE A 160 -1.55 -17.32 -6.06
N CYS A 161 -2.25 -17.92 -7.01
CA CYS A 161 -2.75 -19.26 -6.78
C CYS A 161 -2.06 -20.14 -7.82
N PRO A 162 -1.17 -21.06 -7.43
CA PRO A 162 -0.70 -22.13 -8.31
C PRO A 162 -1.83 -23.08 -8.75
N ILE A 163 -3.09 -22.78 -8.43
CA ILE A 163 -4.24 -23.57 -8.79
C ILE A 163 -4.96 -22.86 -9.94
N VAL A 164 -4.35 -22.92 -11.12
CA VAL A 164 -5.09 -22.90 -12.39
C VAL A 164 -5.05 -24.36 -12.81
N LEU A 165 -6.11 -25.12 -12.50
CA LEU A 165 -7.09 -25.52 -13.51
C LEU A 165 -6.43 -26.25 -14.69
N SER A 166 -5.77 -27.37 -14.40
CA SER A 166 -5.72 -28.53 -15.28
C SER A 166 -5.60 -29.77 -14.39
N ASP A 167 -6.64 -30.61 -14.41
CA ASP A 167 -6.68 -31.97 -13.86
C ASP A 167 -6.83 -32.17 -12.34
N ILE A 168 -7.94 -31.69 -11.76
CA ILE A 168 -8.44 -32.23 -10.47
C ILE A 168 -9.83 -32.86 -10.71
N PRO A 169 -9.99 -34.18 -10.51
CA PRO A 169 -11.29 -34.85 -10.62
C PRO A 169 -12.28 -34.31 -9.56
N LEU A 170 -13.55 -34.21 -9.94
CA LEU A 170 -14.69 -33.66 -9.20
C LEU A 170 -15.07 -34.39 -7.88
N LEU A 171 -14.14 -35.05 -7.19
CA LEU A 171 -14.45 -35.88 -6.02
C LEU A 171 -13.68 -35.54 -4.74
N TYR A 172 -12.86 -34.49 -4.72
CA TYR A 172 -12.22 -34.00 -3.49
C TYR A 172 -12.54 -32.52 -3.22
N TYR A 173 -13.84 -32.20 -3.16
CA TYR A 173 -14.29 -31.05 -2.39
C TYR A 173 -14.25 -31.42 -0.90
N SER A 174 -13.07 -31.30 -0.29
CA SER A 174 -12.95 -31.22 1.17
C SER A 174 -13.00 -29.74 1.58
N PRO A 175 -13.98 -29.30 2.38
CA PRO A 175 -14.17 -27.89 2.71
C PRO A 175 -13.19 -27.35 3.78
N PHE A 176 -12.16 -28.09 4.16
CA PHE A 176 -11.40 -27.84 5.40
C PHE A 176 -10.07 -27.09 5.28
N LEU A 177 -9.74 -26.47 4.13
CA LEU A 177 -8.51 -25.67 3.99
C LEU A 177 -8.75 -24.17 3.68
N CYS A 178 -9.92 -23.66 4.04
CA CYS A 178 -10.10 -22.25 4.39
C CYS A 178 -10.16 -22.14 5.91
N ILE A 179 -9.01 -21.95 6.56
CA ILE A 179 -8.89 -21.95 8.02
C ILE A 179 -9.77 -20.84 8.64
N ASN A 180 -10.73 -21.28 9.44
CA ASN A 180 -11.47 -20.59 10.51
C ASN A 180 -11.99 -19.18 10.23
N ILE A 181 -13.21 -19.11 9.68
CA ILE A 181 -14.15 -18.05 10.00
C ILE A 181 -15.25 -18.70 10.86
N HIS A 182 -15.25 -18.40 12.16
CA HIS A 182 -16.27 -18.85 13.11
C HIS A 182 -17.68 -18.54 12.59
N PRO A 183 -18.61 -19.51 12.51
CA PRO A 183 -20.00 -19.23 12.23
C PRO A 183 -20.69 -18.73 13.51
N PHE A 184 -21.26 -17.53 13.43
CA PHE A 184 -22.28 -17.05 14.38
C PHE A 184 -23.47 -18.04 14.33
N SER A 185 -23.68 -18.78 15.42
CA SER A 185 -24.85 -19.65 15.57
C SER A 185 -26.08 -18.84 15.94
N THR A 186 -27.10 -18.84 15.08
CA THR A 186 -28.47 -18.50 15.48
C THR A 186 -29.14 -19.76 15.98
N ASP A 187 -29.28 -19.88 17.30
CA ASP A 187 -30.17 -20.87 17.93
C ASP A 187 -31.63 -20.49 17.66
N LYS A 188 -32.35 -21.39 16.99
CA LYS A 188 -33.79 -21.58 17.17
C LYS A 188 -34.07 -23.07 17.21
N SER A 189 -34.25 -23.57 18.42
CA SER A 189 -34.77 -24.88 18.76
C SER A 189 -36.26 -24.99 18.45
N TYR A 190 -36.63 -26.12 17.84
CA TYR A 190 -37.92 -26.80 18.00
C TYR A 190 -37.63 -28.13 18.69
#